data_AF-A0A357A0W2-F1
#
_entry.id   AF-A0A357A0W2-F1
#
_cell.length_a   1.000
_cell.length_b   1.000
_cell.length_c   1.000
_cell.angle_alpha   90.00
_cell.angle_beta   90.00
_cell.angle_gamma   90.00
#
_symmetry.space_group_name_H-M   'P 1'
#
loop_
_entity.id
_entity.type
_entity.pdbx_description
1 polymer ?
#
loop_
_entity_poly.entity_id
_entity_poly.type
_entity_poly.pdbx_seq_one_letter_code
_entity_poly.pdbx_strand_id
1 'polypeptide(L)'
;MVITPGDHSLIQMLNMVPRCLILGNWIGGRSTNPVRGDIAGNASELYYVEHGEVLGRVKNTVVSVNAFSALQDQLMAIGREQQWVPPSMLQSAPAYLPPILFESVAVAGKGQ
;
A
#
# COMPACT_ATOMS: atom_id res chain seq x y z
N MET A 1 -13.65 5.17 9.75
CA MET A 1 -12.34 5.82 9.97
C MET A 1 -12.04 6.74 8.80
N VAL A 2 -11.47 7.92 9.03
CA VAL A 2 -11.11 8.85 7.95
C VAL A 2 -9.66 9.26 8.13
N ILE A 3 -8.87 9.17 7.06
CA ILE A 3 -7.53 9.76 7.01
C ILE A 3 -7.64 11.06 6.21
N THR A 4 -7.12 12.15 6.79
CA THR A 4 -7.08 13.45 6.13
C THR A 4 -6.29 13.34 4.81
N PRO A 5 -6.86 13.77 3.67
CA PRO A 5 -6.12 13.76 2.41
C PRO A 5 -4.93 14.70 2.45
N GLY A 6 -3.88 14.38 1.68
CA GLY A 6 -2.80 15.31 1.40
C GLY A 6 -3.06 16.09 0.11
N ASP A 7 -2.01 16.73 -0.41
CA ASP A 7 -2.11 17.68 -1.53
C ASP A 7 -1.75 17.08 -2.90
N HIS A 8 -1.08 15.92 -2.90
CA HIS A 8 -0.61 15.27 -4.13
C HIS A 8 -1.73 14.45 -4.78
N SER A 9 -1.84 14.47 -6.12
CA SER A 9 -2.61 13.44 -6.82
C SER A 9 -1.87 12.13 -6.87
N LEU A 10 -2.58 11.03 -7.08
CA LEU A 10 -1.97 9.71 -7.30
C LEU A 10 -0.89 9.78 -8.39
N ILE A 11 -1.17 10.42 -9.53
CA ILE A 11 -0.20 10.57 -10.63
C ILE A 11 1.06 11.32 -10.16
N GLN A 12 0.90 12.39 -9.38
CA GLN A 12 2.04 13.13 -8.83
C GLN A 12 2.86 12.21 -7.90
N MET A 13 2.21 11.44 -7.03
CA MET A 13 2.88 10.50 -6.12
C MET A 13 3.67 9.43 -6.88
N LEU A 14 3.10 8.86 -7.94
CA LEU A 14 3.77 7.86 -8.79
C LEU A 14 4.99 8.42 -9.53
N ASN A 15 5.08 9.75 -9.69
CA ASN A 15 6.23 10.44 -10.28
C ASN A 15 7.25 10.93 -9.24
N MET A 16 6.99 10.80 -7.93
CA MET A 16 7.94 11.18 -6.88
C MET A 16 9.12 10.21 -6.78
N VAL A 17 8.97 8.99 -7.31
CA VAL A 17 9.97 7.93 -7.27
C VAL A 17 10.13 7.31 -8.67
N PRO A 18 11.34 6.85 -9.05
CA PRO A 18 11.56 6.27 -10.38
C PRO A 18 10.77 4.97 -10.58
N ARG A 19 10.56 4.20 -9.50
CA ARG A 19 9.86 2.91 -9.51
C ARG A 19 9.12 2.70 -8.20
N CYS A 20 7.92 2.12 -8.27
CA CYS A 20 7.18 1.68 -7.09
C CYS A 20 6.23 0.52 -7.38
N LEU A 21 5.60 0.01 -6.32
CA LEU A 21 4.53 -0.97 -6.41
C LEU A 21 3.25 -0.38 -5.84
N ILE A 22 2.16 -0.46 -6.59
CA ILE A 22 0.83 -0.13 -6.08
C ILE A 22 0.22 -1.41 -5.51
N LEU A 23 0.08 -1.46 -4.19
CA LEU A 23 -0.63 -2.52 -3.48
C LEU A 23 -2.10 -2.11 -3.28
N GLY A 24 -3.01 -2.77 -3.98
CA GLY A 24 -4.45 -2.61 -3.80
C GLY A 24 -5.01 -3.51 -2.70
N ASN A 25 -4.57 -4.78 -2.66
CA ASN A 25 -5.10 -5.76 -1.71
C ASN A 25 -4.19 -6.98 -1.52
N TRP A 26 -4.41 -7.67 -0.40
CA TRP A 26 -3.84 -8.99 -0.10
C TRP A 26 -4.88 -10.09 -0.32
N ILE A 27 -4.42 -11.33 -0.47
CA ILE A 27 -5.28 -12.53 -0.60
C ILE A 27 -4.90 -13.60 0.42
N GLY A 28 -5.93 -14.28 0.93
CA GLY A 28 -5.79 -15.38 1.88
C GLY A 28 -5.42 -14.94 3.29
N GLY A 29 -4.89 -15.88 4.08
CA GLY A 29 -4.42 -15.59 5.43
C GLY A 29 -3.22 -14.65 5.41
N ARG A 30 -3.26 -13.65 6.30
CA ARG A 30 -2.17 -12.70 6.54
C ARG A 30 -1.58 -12.99 7.91
N SER A 31 -0.25 -13.06 8.00
CA SER A 31 0.40 -13.07 9.30
C SER A 31 0.41 -11.65 9.83
N THR A 32 -0.19 -11.43 11.00
CA THR A 32 -0.19 -10.11 11.64
C THR A 32 0.22 -10.25 13.11
N ASN A 33 0.98 -9.27 13.61
CA ASN A 33 1.27 -9.10 15.02
C ASN A 33 0.92 -7.66 15.42
N PRO A 34 -0.31 -7.38 15.88
CA PRO A 34 -0.75 -6.03 16.21
C PRO A 34 0.09 -5.35 17.31
N VAL A 35 0.71 -6.13 18.21
CA VAL A 35 1.54 -5.60 19.30
C VAL A 35 2.87 -5.07 18.77
N ARG A 36 3.43 -5.71 17.73
CA ARG A 36 4.69 -5.30 17.10
C ARG A 36 4.49 -4.46 15.84
N GLY A 37 3.29 -4.43 15.28
CA GLY A 37 2.96 -3.75 14.04
C GLY A 37 3.20 -4.57 12.78
N ASP A 38 3.67 -5.83 12.90
CA ASP A 38 4.06 -6.63 11.74
C ASP A 38 2.85 -7.13 10.95
N ILE A 39 2.92 -7.04 9.63
CA ILE A 39 1.92 -7.49 8.66
C ILE A 39 2.66 -8.10 7.48
N ALA A 40 2.37 -9.35 7.14
CA ALA A 40 2.88 -9.99 5.93
C ALA A 40 1.81 -10.83 5.25
N GLY A 41 1.79 -10.78 3.91
CA GLY A 41 0.84 -11.58 3.13
C GLY A 41 1.11 -11.53 1.64
N ASN A 42 0.45 -12.43 0.91
CA ASN A 42 0.49 -12.46 -0.55
C ASN A 42 -0.39 -11.35 -1.13
N ALA A 43 0.15 -10.55 -2.03
CA ALA A 43 -0.60 -9.51 -2.71
C ALA A 43 -1.46 -10.11 -3.84
N SER A 44 -2.76 -9.82 -3.83
CA SER A 44 -3.64 -10.12 -4.97
C SER A 44 -3.54 -9.04 -6.03
N GLU A 45 -3.54 -7.79 -5.60
CA GLU A 45 -3.53 -6.62 -6.47
C GLU A 45 -2.24 -5.86 -6.23
N LEU A 46 -1.23 -6.18 -7.04
CA LEU A 46 0.08 -5.55 -6.99
C LEU A 46 0.48 -5.15 -8.40
N TYR A 47 0.83 -3.90 -8.60
CA TYR A 47 1.17 -3.37 -9.92
C TYR A 47 2.52 -2.68 -9.90
N TYR A 48 3.38 -3.00 -10.85
CA TYR A 48 4.66 -2.33 -11.04
C TYR A 48 4.48 -1.03 -11.79
N VAL A 49 5.08 0.02 -11.25
CA VAL A 49 5.08 1.36 -11.83
C VAL A 49 6.51 1.80 -12.04
N GLU A 50 6.78 2.37 -13.19
CA GLU A 50 8.07 2.97 -13.54
C GLU A 50 7.83 4.29 -14.25
N HIS A 51 8.50 5.35 -13.80
CA HIS A 51 8.33 6.73 -14.30
C HIS A 51 6.86 7.17 -14.42
N GLY A 52 6.04 6.85 -13.40
CA GLY A 52 4.62 7.21 -13.36
C GLY A 52 3.70 6.32 -14.20
N GLU A 53 4.22 5.36 -14.97
CA GLU A 53 3.43 4.47 -15.81
C GLU A 53 3.25 3.07 -15.19
N VAL A 54 2.02 2.57 -15.18
CA VAL A 54 1.71 1.22 -14.71
C VAL A 54 2.08 0.20 -15.79
N LEU A 55 3.16 -0.54 -15.58
CA LEU A 55 3.70 -1.47 -16.57
C LEU A 55 3.04 -2.85 -16.52
N GLY A 56 2.44 -3.24 -15.39
CA GLY A 56 1.72 -4.50 -15.31
C GLY A 56 1.53 -5.03 -13.89
N ARG A 57 0.83 -6.16 -13.80
CA ARG A 57 0.55 -6.83 -12.52
C ARG A 57 1.70 -7.74 -12.11
N VAL A 58 2.16 -7.59 -10.88
CA VAL A 58 3.13 -8.46 -10.23
C VAL A 58 2.38 -9.56 -9.47
N LYS A 59 2.78 -10.82 -9.66
CA LYS A 59 2.14 -11.99 -9.05
C LYS A 59 3.07 -12.68 -8.06
N ASN A 60 2.51 -13.59 -7.25
CA ASN A 60 3.26 -14.48 -6.36
C ASN A 60 4.28 -13.73 -5.47
N THR A 61 3.84 -12.59 -4.93
CA THR A 61 4.69 -11.67 -4.20
C THR A 61 4.12 -11.43 -2.81
N VAL A 62 4.97 -11.64 -1.81
CA VAL A 62 4.71 -11.31 -0.42
C VAL A 62 5.12 -9.87 -0.18
N VAL A 63 4.20 -9.08 0.36
CA VAL A 63 4.48 -7.73 0.86
C VAL A 63 4.47 -7.78 2.38
N SER A 64 5.56 -7.31 2.99
CA SER A 64 5.76 -7.26 4.43
C SER A 64 5.96 -5.83 4.90
N VAL A 65 5.16 -5.42 5.88
CA VAL A 65 5.11 -4.06 6.41
C VAL A 65 5.12 -4.14 7.93
N ASN A 66 5.87 -3.26 8.58
CA ASN A 66 5.64 -2.95 9.98
C ASN A 66 4.88 -1.62 10.04
N ALA A 67 3.67 -1.61 10.57
CA ALA A 67 2.80 -0.45 10.57
C ALA A 67 3.38 0.73 11.36
N PHE A 68 4.17 0.47 12.40
CA PHE A 68 4.79 1.55 13.19
C PHE A 68 5.92 2.22 12.41
N SER A 69 6.87 1.45 11.89
CA SER A 69 7.94 2.03 11.06
C SER A 69 7.39 2.65 9.78
N ALA A 70 6.37 2.04 9.17
CA ALA A 70 5.75 2.55 7.95
C ALA A 70 5.20 3.97 8.16
N LEU A 71 4.46 4.17 9.26
CA LEU A 71 3.82 5.44 9.57
C LEU A 71 4.78 6.48 10.18
N GLN A 72 5.79 6.04 10.93
CA GLN A 72 6.74 6.94 11.62
C GLN A 72 7.90 7.37 10.73
N ASP A 73 8.52 6.41 10.04
CA ASP A 73 9.83 6.59 9.41
C ASP A 73 9.80 6.49 7.89
N GLN A 74 8.78 5.84 7.32
CA GLN A 74 8.75 5.51 5.89
C GLN A 74 7.65 6.25 5.12
N LEU A 75 6.86 7.08 5.79
CA LEU A 75 5.77 7.83 5.16
C LEU A 75 6.34 8.96 4.30
N MET A 76 6.22 8.84 2.97
CA MET A 76 6.70 9.86 2.03
C MET A 76 5.62 10.88 1.68
N ALA A 77 4.40 10.42 1.40
CA ALA A 77 3.32 11.27 0.94
C ALA A 77 1.94 10.65 1.18
N ILE A 78 0.94 11.52 1.35
CA ILE A 78 -0.48 11.18 1.39
C ILE A 78 -1.15 11.85 0.20
N GLY A 79 -1.95 11.10 -0.55
CA GLY A 79 -2.66 11.64 -1.71
C GLY A 79 -3.96 12.36 -1.36
N ARG A 80 -4.51 13.04 -2.35
CA ARG A 80 -5.76 13.81 -2.21
C ARG A 80 -7.02 12.99 -2.52
N GLU A 81 -6.89 11.96 -3.35
CA GLU A 81 -8.03 11.14 -3.78
C GLU A 81 -8.47 10.19 -2.67
N GLN A 82 -9.62 10.43 -2.05
CA GLN A 82 -10.16 9.50 -1.06
C GLN A 82 -10.91 8.36 -1.72
N GLN A 83 -10.62 7.14 -1.27
CA GLN A 83 -11.36 5.94 -1.62
C GLN A 83 -12.24 5.49 -0.45
N TRP A 84 -13.51 5.23 -0.74
CA TRP A 84 -14.40 4.57 0.21
C TRP A 84 -14.05 3.08 0.30
N VAL A 85 -13.85 2.59 1.51
CA VAL A 85 -13.59 1.19 1.82
C VAL A 85 -14.78 0.62 2.60
N PRO A 86 -15.46 -0.41 2.06
CA PRO A 86 -16.62 -0.99 2.68
C PRO A 86 -16.27 -1.76 3.97
N PRO A 87 -17.24 -1.96 4.89
CA PRO A 87 -17.06 -2.80 6.07
C PRO A 87 -16.70 -4.26 5.74
N SER A 88 -17.07 -4.75 4.55
CA SER A 88 -16.66 -6.10 4.10
C SER A 88 -15.15 -6.26 3.95
N MET A 89 -14.40 -5.16 3.82
CA MET A 89 -12.94 -5.13 3.73
C MET A 89 -12.26 -4.68 5.04
N LEU A 90 -13.02 -4.11 5.99
CA LEU A 90 -12.54 -3.60 7.28
C LEU A 90 -13.44 -4.15 8.39
N GLN A 91 -12.89 -5.00 9.25
CA GLN A 91 -13.64 -5.78 10.26
C GLN A 91 -14.53 -4.95 11.22
N SER A 92 -14.36 -3.63 11.32
CA SER A 92 -15.02 -2.83 12.37
C SER A 92 -15.83 -1.63 11.89
N ALA A 93 -15.51 -1.02 10.74
CA ALA A 93 -16.18 0.18 10.23
C ALA A 93 -15.79 0.49 8.78
N PRO A 94 -16.63 1.20 8.01
CA PRO A 94 -16.19 1.74 6.72
C PRO A 94 -15.08 2.77 6.91
N ALA A 95 -14.28 2.99 5.87
CA ALA A 95 -13.25 4.02 5.90
C ALA A 95 -13.18 4.87 4.63
N TYR A 96 -12.65 6.07 4.75
CA TYR A 96 -12.21 6.90 3.63
C TYR A 96 -10.70 7.03 3.72
N LEU A 97 -9.99 6.40 2.79
CA LEU A 97 -8.54 6.30 2.79
C LEU A 97 -7.98 6.91 1.50
N PRO A 98 -7.05 7.87 1.59
CA PRO A 98 -6.26 8.29 0.44
C PRO A 98 -5.20 7.24 0.09
N PRO A 99 -4.60 7.30 -1.11
CA PRO A 99 -3.38 6.56 -1.38
C PRO A 99 -2.26 7.09 -0.48
N ILE A 100 -1.39 6.19 -0.01
CA ILE A 100 -0.27 6.53 0.86
C ILE A 100 0.99 5.93 0.24
N LEU A 101 2.01 6.77 0.06
CA LEU A 101 3.31 6.35 -0.45
C LEU A 101 4.25 6.10 0.72
N PHE A 102 4.74 4.86 0.79
CA PHE A 102 5.76 4.45 1.74
C PHE A 102 7.06 4.12 1.01
N GLU A 103 8.20 4.52 1.58
CA GLU A 103 9.50 4.05 1.14
C GLU A 103 9.92 2.75 1.86
N SER A 104 10.95 2.07 1.33
CA SER A 104 11.63 0.98 2.04
C SER A 104 10.72 -0.15 2.55
N VAL A 105 9.60 -0.43 1.87
CA VAL A 105 8.72 -1.57 2.19
C VAL A 105 9.33 -2.87 1.68
N ALA A 106 9.36 -3.90 2.53
CA ALA A 106 9.94 -5.18 2.18
C ALA A 106 9.00 -5.97 1.25
N VAL A 107 9.55 -6.40 0.11
CA VAL A 107 8.84 -7.17 -0.90
C VAL A 107 9.66 -8.40 -1.28
N ALA A 108 9.04 -9.57 -1.24
CA ALA A 108 9.67 -10.83 -1.59
C ALA A 108 8.80 -11.58 -2.60
N GLY A 109 9.29 -11.76 -3.83
CA GLY A 109 8.59 -12.47 -4.89
C GLY A 109 9.56 -13.25 -5.74
N LYS A 110 9.06 -14.29 -6.43
CA LYS A 110 9.81 -14.91 -7.52
C LYS A 110 9.70 -13.98 -8.72
N GLY A 111 10.77 -13.27 -9.06
CA GLY A 111 10.84 -12.49 -10.29
C GLY A 111 10.51 -13.41 -11.47
N GLN A 112 9.56 -12.99 -12.30
CA GLN A 112 9.35 -13.53 -13.64
C GLN A 112 9.65 -12.41 -14.64
#